data_AF-A0A4Q4B3A7-F1
#
_entry.id   AF-A0A4Q4B3A7-F1
#
_cell.length_a   1.000
_cell.length_b   1.000
_cell.length_c   1.000
_cell.angle_alpha   90.00
_cell.angle_beta   90.00
_cell.angle_gamma   90.00
#
_symmetry.space_group_name_H-M   'P 1'
#
loop_
_entity.id
_entity.type
_entity.pdbx_description
1 polymer ?
#
loop_
_entity_poly.entity_id
_entity_poly.type
_entity_poly.pdbx_seq_one_letter_code
_entity_poly.pdbx_strand_id
1 'polypeptide(L)' 'MEIINEFLYGKDYSEKLDTFNKTIDQIHAEYDGEFDTNSYFTMQTHNQKGEVKLDFDPNKNIPSELKVNVLKAFKEIWK' A
#
# COMPACT_ATOMS: atom_id res chain seq x y z
N MET A 1 -0.50 5.47 17.66
CA MET A 1 -1.14 4.35 16.93
C MET A 1 -0.15 3.25 16.54
N GLU A 2 1.16 3.41 16.74
CA GLU A 2 2.19 2.43 16.36
C GLU A 2 2.11 1.08 17.11
N ILE A 3 1.63 1.09 18.36
CA ILE A 3 1.67 -0.09 19.25
C ILE A 3 0.73 -1.22 18.78
N ILE A 4 -0.36 -0.91 18.07
CA ILE A 4 -1.39 -1.92 17.73
C ILE A 4 -0.96 -2.77 16.52
N ASN A 5 -0.32 -2.14 15.51
CA ASN A 5 0.16 -2.85 14.32
C ASN A 5 1.41 -3.69 14.61
N GLU A 6 2.33 -3.18 15.43
CA GLU A 6 3.54 -3.92 15.83
C GLU A 6 3.18 -5.16 16.68
N PHE A 7 2.15 -5.06 17.52
CA PHE A 7 1.69 -6.16 18.38
C PHE A 7 0.87 -7.22 17.63
N LEU A 8 0.12 -6.85 16.57
CA LEU A 8 -0.72 -7.78 15.81
C LEU A 8 0.01 -8.48 14.66
N TYR A 9 1.00 -7.83 14.04
CA TYR A 9 1.64 -8.34 12.81
C TYR A 9 3.17 -8.39 12.88
N GLY A 10 3.77 -7.88 13.95
CA GLY A 10 5.22 -7.82 14.13
C GLY A 10 5.85 -6.57 13.51
N LYS A 11 7.05 -6.23 13.99
CA LYS A 11 7.84 -5.06 13.55
C LYS A 11 8.08 -5.03 12.04
N ASP A 12 8.29 -6.20 11.43
CA ASP A 12 8.47 -6.36 9.98
C ASP A 12 7.30 -5.81 9.17
N TYR A 13 6.05 -6.06 9.60
CA TYR A 13 4.86 -5.54 8.92
C TYR A 13 4.81 -4.01 8.98
N SER A 14 5.10 -3.42 10.15
CA SER A 14 5.04 -1.96 10.33
C SER A 14 6.13 -1.26 9.51
N GLU A 15 7.34 -1.81 9.45
CA GLU A 15 8.42 -1.28 8.62
C GLU A 15 8.12 -1.39 7.12
N LYS A 16 7.52 -2.52 6.69
CA LYS A 16 7.05 -2.71 5.32
C LYS A 16 5.92 -1.72 4.96
N LEU A 17 4.98 -1.50 5.87
CA LEU A 17 3.90 -0.53 5.69
C LEU A 17 4.44 0.90 5.56
N ASP A 18 5.39 1.30 6.41
CA ASP A 18 6.05 2.61 6.33
C ASP A 18 6.78 2.80 5.00
N THR A 19 7.55 1.78 4.58
CA THR A 19 8.27 1.77 3.30
C THR A 19 7.30 1.87 2.12
N PHE A 20 6.17 1.18 2.21
CA PHE A 20 5.14 1.20 1.17
C PHE A 20 4.51 2.58 1.08
N ASN A 21 4.08 3.15 2.21
CA ASN A 21 3.51 4.50 2.24
C ASN A 21 4.47 5.55 1.67
N LYS A 22 5.78 5.46 1.97
CA LYS A 22 6.80 6.34 1.37
C LYS A 22 6.91 6.18 -0.13
N THR A 23 6.92 4.94 -0.63
CA THR A 23 6.96 4.67 -2.08
C THR A 23 5.72 5.23 -2.78
N ILE A 24 4.55 5.09 -2.16
CA ILE A 24 3.29 5.65 -2.66
C ILE A 24 3.34 7.18 -2.71
N ASP A 25 3.86 7.82 -1.66
CA ASP A 25 4.01 9.27 -1.59
C ASP A 25 4.95 9.78 -2.70
N GLN A 26 6.03 9.05 -3.00
CA GLN A 26 6.90 9.33 -4.14
C GLN A 26 6.19 9.15 -5.48
N ILE A 27 5.48 8.03 -5.69
CA ILE A 27 4.69 7.80 -6.90
C ILE A 27 3.67 8.93 -7.09
N HIS A 28 3.06 9.41 -5.99
CA HIS A 28 2.14 10.55 -6.03
C HIS A 28 2.84 11.86 -6.37
N ALA A 29 4.00 12.13 -5.79
CA ALA A 29 4.77 13.34 -6.09
C ALA A 29 5.30 13.37 -7.53
N GLU A 30 5.62 12.22 -8.11
CA GLU A 30 6.06 12.07 -9.50
C GLU A 30 4.89 12.06 -10.50
N TYR A 31 3.67 11.76 -10.03
CA TYR A 31 2.49 11.71 -10.87
C TYR A 31 1.83 13.08 -10.96
N ASP A 32 1.92 13.73 -12.11
CA ASP A 32 1.41 15.09 -12.40
C ASP A 32 -0.15 15.19 -12.44
N GLY A 33 -0.88 14.18 -11.96
CA GLY A 33 -2.35 14.09 -12.01
C GLY A 33 -3.01 13.96 -10.64
N GLU A 34 -4.34 14.09 -10.58
CA GLU A 34 -5.13 13.89 -9.35
C GLU A 34 -5.06 12.42 -8.90
N PHE A 35 -4.14 12.12 -7.99
CA PHE A 35 -3.97 10.80 -7.40
C PHE A 35 -4.16 10.87 -5.87
N ASP A 36 -5.38 10.57 -5.44
CA ASP A 36 -5.73 10.56 -4.03
C ASP A 36 -5.34 9.21 -3.40
N THR A 37 -4.10 9.11 -2.93
CA THR A 37 -3.51 7.89 -2.36
C THR A 37 -4.38 7.23 -1.28
N ASN A 38 -5.12 8.02 -0.52
CA ASN A 38 -6.02 7.55 0.55
C ASN A 38 -7.35 6.96 0.06
N SER A 39 -7.78 7.25 -1.16
CA SER A 39 -9.09 6.81 -1.68
C SER A 39 -8.99 5.76 -2.80
N TYR A 40 -7.80 5.46 -3.30
CA TYR A 40 -7.62 4.70 -4.54
C TYR A 40 -7.36 3.21 -4.28
N PHE A 41 -6.78 2.85 -3.15
CA PHE A 41 -6.54 1.45 -2.79
C PHE A 41 -6.63 1.26 -1.29
N THR A 42 -6.97 0.04 -0.88
CA THR A 42 -6.99 -0.37 0.51
C THR A 42 -6.08 -1.57 0.69
N MET A 43 -5.34 -1.56 1.78
CA MET A 43 -4.57 -2.72 2.20
C MET A 43 -5.37 -3.48 3.24
N GLN A 44 -5.63 -4.75 2.95
CA GLN A 44 -6.28 -5.66 3.88
C GLN A 44 -5.28 -6.73 4.29
N THR A 45 -5.03 -6.83 5.58
CA THR A 45 -4.23 -7.93 6.12
C THR A 45 -5.16 -9.12 6.36
N HIS A 46 -5.05 -10.13 5.51
CA HIS A 46 -5.77 -11.38 5.68
C HIS A 46 -4.90 -12.34 6.51
N ASN A 47 -5.41 -12.69 7.69
CA ASN A 47 -5.09 -13.92 8.44
C ASN A 47 -3.93 -13.84 9.45
N GLN A 48 -3.94 -14.82 10.37
CA GLN A 48 -2.93 -15.09 11.41
C GLN A 48 -1.50 -15.36 10.86
N LYS A 49 -1.33 -15.42 9.53
CA LYS A 49 -0.04 -15.56 8.84
C LYS A 49 0.57 -14.24 8.39
N GLY A 50 -0.14 -13.11 8.52
CA GLY A 50 0.35 -11.80 8.08
C GLY A 50 0.33 -11.59 6.56
N GLU A 51 -0.51 -12.32 5.82
CA GLU A 51 -0.62 -12.16 4.36
C GLU A 51 -1.36 -10.86 4.05
N VAL A 52 -0.66 -9.92 3.41
CA VAL A 52 -1.22 -8.62 3.04
C VAL A 52 -1.76 -8.70 1.62
N LYS A 53 -2.93 -8.11 1.39
CA LYS A 53 -3.48 -7.90 0.06
C LYS A 53 -3.70 -6.43 -0.17
N LEU A 54 -3.36 -5.99 -1.36
CA LEU A 54 -3.67 -4.67 -1.88
C LEU A 54 -4.84 -4.78 -2.85
N ASP A 55 -5.93 -4.08 -2.54
CA ASP A 55 -7.15 -4.03 -3.34
C ASP A 55 -7.35 -2.60 -3.86
N PHE A 56 -7.63 -2.45 -5.15
CA PHE A 56 -7.86 -1.14 -5.75
C PHE A 56 -9.36 -0.88 -5.84
N ASP A 57 -9.78 0.34 -5.53
CA ASP A 57 -11.19 0.70 -5.61
C ASP A 57 -11.67 0.62 -7.08
N PRO A 58 -12.66 -0.25 -7.39
CA PRO A 58 -13.13 -0.43 -8.76
C PRO A 58 -14.01 0.73 -9.25
N ASN A 59 -14.50 1.59 -8.36
CA ASN A 59 -15.31 2.76 -8.69
C ASN A 59 -14.43 3.99 -9.00
N LYS A 60 -13.15 3.95 -8.65
CA LYS A 60 -12.19 5.00 -8.97
C LYS A 60 -11.54 4.73 -10.33
N ASN A 61 -11.43 5.78 -11.14
CA ASN A 61 -10.77 5.71 -12.43
C ASN A 61 -9.25 5.87 -12.24
N ILE A 62 -8.64 4.83 -11.67
CA ILE A 62 -7.21 4.81 -11.37
C ILE A 62 -6.45 4.48 -12.65
N PRO A 63 -5.46 5.30 -13.05
CA PRO A 63 -4.63 5.04 -14.22
C PRO A 63 -3.97 3.66 -14.13
N SER A 64 -3.96 2.92 -15.24
CA SER A 64 -3.35 1.59 -15.30
C SER A 64 -1.86 1.61 -14.95
N GLU A 65 -1.14 2.65 -15.39
CA GLU A 65 0.27 2.86 -15.06
C GLU A 65 0.48 2.97 -13.55
N LEU A 66 -0.39 3.73 -12.90
CA LEU A 66 -0.33 3.95 -11.47
C LEU A 66 -0.69 2.66 -10.71
N LYS A 67 -1.72 1.92 -11.14
CA LYS A 67 -2.02 0.58 -10.58
C LYS A 67 -0.80 -0.34 -10.68
N VAL A 68 -0.11 -0.35 -11.80
CA VAL A 68 1.09 -1.17 -12.02
C VAL A 68 2.23 -0.75 -11.09
N ASN A 69 2.49 0.54 -10.94
CA ASN A 69 3.53 1.05 -10.05
C ASN A 69 3.24 0.70 -8.58
N VAL A 70 2.01 0.91 -8.13
CA VAL A 70 1.55 0.56 -6.78
C VAL A 70 1.65 -0.96 -6.53
N LEU A 71 1.19 -1.80 -7.47
CA LEU A 71 1.30 -3.26 -7.39
C LEU A 71 2.75 -3.74 -7.35
N LYS A 72 3.62 -3.09 -8.13
CA LYS A 72 5.05 -3.43 -8.18
C LYS A 72 5.71 -3.11 -6.85
N ALA A 73 5.51 -1.90 -6.33
CA ALA A 73 6.00 -1.49 -5.01
C ALA A 73 5.53 -2.45 -3.92
N PHE A 74 4.24 -2.80 -3.93
CA PHE A 74 3.66 -3.76 -2.99
C PHE A 74 4.35 -5.14 -3.07
N LYS A 75 4.53 -5.69 -4.27
CA LYS A 75 5.18 -6.98 -4.48
C LYS A 75 6.67 -6.98 -4.11
N GLU A 76 7.37 -5.87 -4.28
CA GLU A 76 8.78 -5.77 -3.90
C GLU A 76 8.95 -5.73 -2.37
N ILE A 77 8.02 -5.09 -1.66
CA ILE A 77 8.06 -4.94 -0.21
C ILE A 77 7.56 -6.19 0.53
N TRP A 78 6.51 -6.85 0.02
CA TRP A 78 5.94 -8.08 0.58
C TRP A 78 6.44 -9.37 -0.10
N LYS A 79 7.65 -9.33 -0.66
CA LYS A 79 8.31 -10.49 -1.26
C LYS A 79 8.74 -11.53 -0.22
#